data_AF-A0A4R5H3K9-F1
#
_entry.id   AF-A0A4R5H3K9-F1
#
_cell.length_a   1.000
_cell.length_b   1.000
_cell.length_c   1.000
_cell.angle_alpha   90.00
_cell.angle_beta   90.00
_cell.angle_gamma   90.00
#
_symmetry.space_group_name_H-M   'P 1'
#
loop_
_entity.id
_entity.type
_entity.pdbx_description
1 polymer ?
#
loop_
_entity_poly.entity_id
_entity_poly.type
_entity_poly.pdbx_seq_one_letter_code
_entity_poly.pdbx_strand_id
1 'polypeptide(L)'
;MLQTELTVSFNAPVDRLYHAWWDPELLQQWFCPAGMAVGQVMSSFQVGGKFRIKVQQDNGSAYFIMGEYSEIVENQRLAFSWQWVDEPNVTQVTLDFSQQGENGSQLTLCHTGFEDQEDRDLHQQAWIECLEKLSTITL
;
A
#
# COMPACT_ATOMS: atom_id res chain seq x y z
N MET A 1 18.64 8.61 3.91
CA MET A 1 17.50 8.40 2.99
C MET A 1 16.27 8.97 3.65
N LEU A 2 15.41 9.63 2.87
CA LEU A 2 14.20 10.26 3.37
C LEU A 2 13.09 9.21 3.54
N GLN A 3 12.07 9.55 4.34
CA GLN A 3 10.91 8.69 4.59
C GLN A 3 9.62 9.49 4.78
N THR A 4 8.49 8.84 4.57
CA THR A 4 7.17 9.31 5.03
C THR A 4 6.57 8.29 5.99
N GLU A 5 5.86 8.79 6.99
CA GLU A 5 5.15 7.99 7.98
C GLU A 5 3.74 8.55 8.17
N LEU A 6 2.73 7.68 8.11
CA LEU A 6 1.32 8.01 8.25
C LEU A 6 0.70 7.06 9.26
N THR A 7 -0.07 7.58 10.22
CA THR A 7 -0.84 6.75 11.17
C THR A 7 -2.32 7.10 11.04
N VAL A 8 -3.13 6.09 10.74
CA VAL A 8 -4.57 6.25 10.44
C VAL A 8 -5.38 5.21 11.20
N SER A 9 -6.50 5.65 11.80
CA SER A 9 -7.45 4.76 12.48
C SER A 9 -8.61 4.40 11.55
N PHE A 10 -9.07 3.16 11.64
CA PHE A 10 -10.16 2.60 10.84
C PHE A 10 -11.26 2.06 11.73
N ASN A 11 -12.51 2.24 11.32
CA ASN A 11 -13.68 1.64 11.97
C ASN A 11 -13.93 0.23 11.44
N ALA A 12 -12.90 -0.61 11.47
CA ALA A 12 -12.94 -2.00 11.04
C ALA A 12 -12.06 -2.89 11.94
N PRO A 13 -12.42 -4.17 12.11
CA PRO A 13 -11.54 -5.16 12.72
C PRO A 13 -10.16 -5.24 12.03
N VAL A 14 -9.11 -5.51 12.81
CA VAL A 14 -7.73 -5.51 12.30
C VAL A 14 -7.49 -6.56 11.21
N ASP A 15 -8.17 -7.70 11.28
CA ASP A 15 -8.09 -8.76 10.27
C ASP A 15 -8.64 -8.32 8.91
N ARG A 16 -9.72 -7.54 8.92
CA ARG A 16 -10.28 -6.95 7.70
C ARG A 16 -9.40 -5.87 7.11
N LEU A 17 -8.86 -4.99 7.95
CA LEU A 17 -7.89 -3.99 7.52
C LEU A 17 -6.65 -4.68 6.91
N TYR A 18 -6.11 -5.69 7.58
CA TYR A 18 -4.96 -6.47 7.10
C TYR A 18 -5.25 -7.18 5.76
N HIS A 19 -6.42 -7.79 5.63
CA HIS A 19 -6.88 -8.47 4.40
C HIS A 19 -6.88 -7.53 3.18
N ALA A 20 -7.24 -6.26 3.37
CA ALA A 20 -7.30 -5.26 2.30
C ALA A 20 -5.94 -4.96 1.64
N TRP A 21 -4.82 -5.33 2.27
CA TRP A 21 -3.47 -5.07 1.77
C TRP A 21 -2.89 -6.16 0.87
N TRP A 22 -3.54 -7.33 0.79
CA TRP A 22 -3.04 -8.43 -0.02
C TRP A 22 -4.10 -9.06 -0.92
N ASP A 23 -5.38 -8.86 -0.61
CA ASP A 23 -6.47 -9.34 -1.45
C ASP A 23 -6.57 -8.52 -2.76
N PRO A 24 -6.44 -9.16 -3.94
CA PRO A 24 -6.52 -8.47 -5.23
C PRO A 24 -7.82 -7.71 -5.47
N GLU A 25 -8.96 -8.21 -4.99
CA GLU A 25 -10.27 -7.59 -5.22
C GLU A 25 -10.46 -6.35 -4.34
N LEU A 26 -9.91 -6.36 -3.12
CA LEU A 26 -9.89 -5.20 -2.25
C LEU A 26 -8.89 -4.15 -2.74
N LEU A 27 -7.66 -4.53 -3.10
CA LEU A 27 -6.66 -3.60 -3.65
C LEU A 27 -7.20 -2.82 -4.85
N GLN A 28 -8.01 -3.47 -5.70
CA GLN A 28 -8.67 -2.82 -6.84
C GLN A 28 -9.60 -1.65 -6.47
N GLN A 29 -10.10 -1.63 -5.23
CA GLN A 29 -11.07 -0.62 -4.78
C GLN A 29 -10.41 0.64 -4.21
N TRP A 30 -9.16 0.57 -3.72
CA TRP A 30 -8.57 1.67 -2.94
C TRP A 30 -7.10 1.98 -3.22
N PHE A 31 -6.31 1.05 -3.78
CA PHE A 31 -4.83 1.13 -3.84
C PHE A 31 -4.30 2.02 -4.99
N CYS A 32 -4.94 3.17 -5.22
CA CYS A 32 -4.53 4.20 -6.17
C CYS A 32 -5.15 5.56 -5.79
N PRO A 33 -4.48 6.69 -6.05
CA PRO A 33 -5.05 8.03 -5.89
C PRO A 33 -6.19 8.30 -6.88
N ALA A 34 -6.87 9.44 -6.76
CA ALA A 34 -7.94 9.81 -7.71
C ALA A 34 -7.40 9.95 -9.15
N GLY A 35 -8.22 9.63 -10.17
CA GLY A 35 -7.81 9.65 -11.59
C GLY A 35 -6.93 8.47 -12.04
N MET A 36 -6.75 7.48 -11.15
CA MET A 36 -6.10 6.21 -11.46
C MET A 36 -6.95 5.03 -10.96
N ALA A 37 -6.79 3.89 -11.61
CA ALA A 37 -7.43 2.64 -11.23
C ALA A 37 -6.39 1.52 -11.20
N VAL A 38 -6.49 0.65 -10.20
CA VAL A 38 -5.76 -0.61 -10.19
C VAL A 38 -6.46 -1.55 -11.18
N GLY A 39 -5.71 -2.02 -12.18
CA GLY A 39 -6.17 -3.00 -13.14
C GLY A 39 -5.85 -4.41 -12.65
N GLN A 40 -4.81 -5.02 -13.22
CA GLN A 40 -4.40 -6.38 -12.86
C GLN A 40 -3.47 -6.37 -11.64
N VAL A 41 -3.77 -7.23 -10.67
CA VAL A 41 -2.90 -7.54 -9.53
C VAL A 41 -2.41 -8.98 -9.67
N MET A 42 -1.09 -9.18 -9.74
CA MET A 42 -0.45 -10.48 -9.66
C MET A 42 0.32 -10.52 -8.34
N SER A 43 -0.01 -11.44 -7.45
CA SER A 43 0.66 -11.53 -6.14
C SER A 43 0.87 -12.98 -5.72
N SER A 44 2.08 -13.28 -5.24
CA SER A 44 2.38 -14.47 -4.45
C SER A 44 2.56 -14.02 -3.00
N PHE A 45 1.47 -14.00 -2.23
CA PHE A 45 1.46 -13.48 -0.87
C PHE A 45 2.07 -14.50 0.12
N GLN A 46 3.40 -14.49 0.18
CA GLN A 46 4.25 -15.26 1.09
C GLN A 46 5.59 -14.54 1.21
N VAL A 47 6.36 -14.78 2.29
CA VAL A 47 7.72 -14.21 2.42
C VAL A 47 8.61 -14.69 1.26
N GLY A 48 9.32 -13.76 0.62
CA GLY A 48 10.07 -13.96 -0.63
C GLY A 48 9.20 -14.01 -1.89
N GLY A 49 7.89 -13.96 -1.74
CA GLY A 49 6.93 -13.88 -2.83
C GLY A 49 6.89 -12.48 -3.44
N LYS A 50 6.59 -12.42 -4.75
CA LYS A 50 6.60 -11.18 -5.52
C LYS A 50 5.18 -10.73 -5.86
N PHE A 51 5.02 -9.42 -6.04
CA PHE A 51 3.83 -8.84 -6.60
C PHE A 51 4.14 -7.91 -7.78
N ARG A 52 3.15 -7.76 -8.65
CA ARG A 52 3.12 -6.77 -9.73
C ARG A 52 1.70 -6.25 -9.88
N ILE A 53 1.55 -4.93 -9.81
CA ILE A 53 0.26 -4.24 -9.88
C ILE A 53 0.28 -3.31 -11.09
N LYS A 54 -0.69 -3.46 -11.98
CA LYS A 54 -0.92 -2.53 -13.08
C LYS A 54 -1.79 -1.37 -12.60
N VAL A 55 -1.28 -0.15 -12.73
CA VAL A 55 -2.02 1.09 -12.47
C VAL A 55 -2.37 1.74 -13.79
N GLN A 56 -3.65 2.00 -14.04
CA GLN A 56 -4.15 2.62 -15.26
C GLN A 56 -4.57 4.06 -14.97
N GLN A 57 -4.23 4.98 -15.87
CA GLN A 57 -4.69 6.37 -15.84
C GLN A 57 -5.87 6.58 -16.79
N ASP A 58 -6.67 7.62 -16.52
CA ASP A 58 -7.82 8.00 -17.36
C ASP A 58 -7.43 8.34 -18.81
N ASN A 59 -6.18 8.78 -19.04
CA ASN A 59 -5.64 9.07 -20.37
C ASN A 59 -5.28 7.80 -21.19
N GLY A 60 -5.49 6.59 -20.62
CA GLY A 60 -5.21 5.31 -21.26
C GLY A 60 -3.77 4.79 -21.06
N SER A 61 -2.89 5.56 -20.43
CA SER A 61 -1.54 5.10 -20.06
C SER A 61 -1.60 4.13 -18.86
N ALA A 62 -0.54 3.36 -18.66
CA ALA A 62 -0.43 2.44 -17.53
C ALA A 62 1.00 2.36 -17.01
N TYR A 63 1.11 2.26 -15.69
CA TYR A 63 2.35 2.02 -14.96
C TYR A 63 2.27 0.67 -14.26
N PHE A 64 3.42 0.16 -13.85
CA PHE A 64 3.50 -1.04 -13.05
C PHE A 64 4.29 -0.78 -11.78
N ILE A 65 3.72 -1.18 -10.66
CA ILE A 65 4.43 -1.29 -9.38
C ILE A 65 4.83 -2.74 -9.22
N MET A 66 6.02 -3.01 -8.73
CA MET A 66 6.45 -4.35 -8.34
C MET A 66 7.18 -4.34 -7.01
N GLY A 67 7.24 -5.51 -6.39
CA GLY A 67 7.95 -5.68 -5.14
C GLY A 67 8.02 -7.14 -4.69
N GLU A 68 8.71 -7.33 -3.57
CA GLU A 68 8.89 -8.62 -2.91
C GLU A 68 8.56 -8.47 -1.42
N TYR A 69 7.77 -9.40 -0.88
CA TYR A 69 7.40 -9.42 0.53
C TYR A 69 8.58 -9.92 1.38
N SER A 70 9.08 -9.07 2.28
CA SER A 70 10.17 -9.41 3.18
C SER A 70 9.67 -9.89 4.55
N GLU A 71 8.49 -9.45 4.97
CA GLU A 71 7.88 -9.83 6.24
C GLU A 71 6.36 -9.93 6.13
N ILE A 72 5.79 -11.01 6.68
CA ILE A 72 4.34 -11.23 6.77
C ILE A 72 4.04 -11.81 8.16
N VAL A 73 3.46 -10.98 9.03
CA VAL A 73 2.95 -11.40 10.33
C VAL A 73 1.45 -11.09 10.35
N GLU A 74 0.64 -12.15 10.35
CA GLU A 74 -0.82 -12.05 10.25
C GLU A 74 -1.39 -11.04 11.25
N ASN A 75 -2.19 -10.10 10.74
CA ASN A 75 -2.89 -9.05 11.50
C ASN A 75 -2.00 -8.10 12.31
N GLN A 76 -0.68 -8.12 12.09
CA GLN A 76 0.29 -7.36 12.88
C GLN A 76 1.26 -6.56 12.01
N ARG A 77 1.85 -7.18 10.98
CA ARG A 77 2.91 -6.53 10.22
C ARG A 77 3.02 -7.04 8.78
N LEU A 78 3.27 -6.12 7.85
CA LEU A 78 3.65 -6.41 6.47
C LEU A 78 4.83 -5.54 6.09
N ALA A 79 5.83 -6.12 5.45
CA ALA A 79 6.93 -5.36 4.84
C ALA A 79 7.22 -5.87 3.44
N PHE A 80 7.47 -4.94 2.52
CA PHE A 80 7.80 -5.26 1.13
C PHE A 80 8.60 -4.16 0.47
N SER A 81 9.39 -4.55 -0.54
CA SER A 81 10.03 -3.58 -1.43
C SER A 81 9.00 -2.92 -2.35
N TRP A 82 9.29 -1.71 -2.78
CA TRP A 82 8.47 -0.96 -3.73
C TRP A 82 9.33 -0.44 -4.87
N GLN A 83 8.86 -0.61 -6.10
CA GLN A 83 9.55 -0.12 -7.29
C GLN A 83 8.54 0.14 -8.41
N TRP A 84 8.64 1.30 -9.04
CA TRP A 84 8.07 1.54 -10.37
C TRP A 84 8.90 0.79 -11.40
N VAL A 85 8.28 -0.06 -12.23
CA VAL A 85 9.00 -0.97 -13.14
C VAL A 85 9.97 -0.26 -14.10
N ASP A 86 9.65 0.97 -14.48
CA ASP A 86 10.46 1.77 -15.40
C ASP A 86 11.51 2.64 -14.68
N GLU A 87 11.64 2.51 -13.35
CA GLU A 87 12.56 3.27 -12.52
C GLU A 87 13.57 2.35 -11.80
N PRO A 88 14.84 2.77 -11.65
CA PRO A 88 15.87 1.96 -11.01
C PRO A 88 15.77 1.94 -9.48
N ASN A 89 15.07 2.90 -8.88
CA ASN A 89 15.04 3.04 -7.43
C ASN A 89 14.14 1.98 -6.78
N VAL A 90 14.63 1.35 -5.72
CA VAL A 90 13.87 0.38 -4.91
C VAL A 90 13.76 0.92 -3.51
N THR A 91 12.55 1.24 -3.10
CA THR A 91 12.19 1.73 -1.77
C THR A 91 11.58 0.61 -0.93
N GLN A 92 11.26 0.89 0.33
CA GLN A 92 10.72 -0.09 1.27
C GLN A 92 9.49 0.45 1.97
N VAL A 93 8.42 -0.35 1.99
CA VAL A 93 7.17 -0.06 2.70
C VAL A 93 7.04 -1.03 3.87
N THR A 94 6.70 -0.49 5.04
CA THR A 94 6.36 -1.24 6.25
C THR A 94 4.99 -0.78 6.74
N LEU A 95 4.18 -1.74 7.15
CA LEU A 95 2.82 -1.56 7.66
C LEU A 95 2.74 -2.26 9.00
N ASP A 96 2.42 -1.51 10.05
CA ASP A 96 2.17 -2.03 11.38
C ASP A 96 0.68 -1.86 11.71
N PHE A 97 0.03 -2.96 12.08
CA PHE A 97 -1.40 -3.03 12.35
C PHE A 97 -1.62 -3.25 13.85
N SER A 98 -2.60 -2.54 14.42
CA SER A 98 -3.00 -2.73 15.81
C SER A 98 -4.51 -2.68 15.98
N GLN A 99 -5.04 -3.55 16.84
CA GLN A 99 -6.45 -3.52 17.23
C GLN A 99 -6.72 -2.30 18.14
N GLN A 100 -7.85 -1.64 17.93
CA GLN A 100 -8.32 -0.48 18.70
C GLN A 100 -9.76 -0.74 19.17
N GLY A 101 -9.95 -1.17 20.42
CA GLY A 101 -11.27 -1.56 20.92
C GLY A 101 -11.82 -2.83 20.25
N GLU A 102 -13.14 -3.01 20.22
CA GLU A 102 -13.75 -4.24 19.66
C GLU A 102 -13.79 -4.24 18.12
N ASN A 103 -14.08 -3.09 17.49
CA ASN A 103 -14.31 -2.98 16.04
C ASN A 103 -13.44 -1.91 15.36
N GLY A 104 -12.42 -1.39 16.05
CA GLY A 104 -11.49 -0.43 15.48
C GLY A 104 -10.12 -1.06 15.26
N SER A 105 -9.35 -0.43 14.38
CA SER A 105 -7.95 -0.76 14.15
C SER A 105 -7.18 0.50 13.80
N GLN A 106 -5.86 0.42 13.87
CA GLN A 106 -4.94 1.46 13.45
C GLN A 106 -3.86 0.85 12.58
N LEU A 107 -3.52 1.56 11.52
CA LEU A 107 -2.38 1.29 10.65
C LEU A 107 -1.35 2.40 10.82
N THR A 108 -0.09 2.00 10.98
CA THR A 108 1.07 2.87 10.76
C THR A 108 1.77 2.42 9.49
N LEU A 109 1.81 3.29 8.48
CA LEU A 109 2.52 3.10 7.23
C LEU A 109 3.82 3.88 7.27
N CYS A 110 4.94 3.24 6.96
CA CYS A 110 6.23 3.89 6.76
C CYS A 110 6.78 3.51 5.38
N HIS A 111 7.09 4.51 4.56
CA HIS A 111 7.74 4.33 3.25
C HIS A 111 9.10 5.03 3.29
N THR A 112 10.17 4.27 3.11
CA THR A 112 11.56 4.72 3.25
C THR A 112 12.36 4.46 1.97
N GLY A 113 13.48 5.16 1.81
CA GLY A 113 14.40 4.93 0.69
C GLY A 113 14.36 6.02 -0.38
N PHE A 114 13.65 7.11 -0.15
CA PHE A 114 13.62 8.24 -1.08
C PHE A 114 14.96 8.97 -1.09
N GLU A 115 15.42 9.31 -2.31
CA GLU A 115 16.65 10.06 -2.54
C GLU A 115 16.42 11.57 -2.47
N ASP A 116 15.27 12.04 -2.95
CA ASP A 116 14.88 13.44 -2.98
C ASP A 116 13.57 13.72 -2.23
N GLN A 117 13.39 14.99 -1.86
CA GLN A 117 12.26 15.42 -1.04
C GLN A 117 10.96 15.50 -1.85
N GLU A 118 11.05 15.82 -3.15
CA GLU A 118 9.89 15.97 -4.01
C GLU A 118 9.19 14.62 -4.22
N ASP A 119 9.95 13.57 -4.52
CA ASP A 119 9.46 12.20 -4.65
C ASP A 119 8.84 11.69 -3.35
N ARG A 120 9.50 11.95 -2.21
CA ARG A 120 8.96 11.62 -0.89
C ARG A 120 7.62 12.31 -0.63
N ASP A 121 7.50 13.59 -0.96
CA ASP A 121 6.30 14.39 -0.72
C ASP A 121 5.15 13.98 -1.66
N LEU A 122 5.45 13.66 -2.93
CA LEU A 122 4.49 13.09 -3.88
C LEU A 122 3.95 11.73 -3.40
N HIS A 123 4.83 10.84 -2.94
CA HIS A 123 4.42 9.55 -2.38
C HIS A 123 3.61 9.71 -1.09
N GLN A 124 3.96 10.65 -0.21
CA GLN A 124 3.16 10.94 0.98
C GLN A 124 1.73 11.35 0.60
N GLN A 125 1.58 12.28 -0.35
CA GLN A 125 0.28 12.75 -0.80
C GLN A 125 -0.54 11.61 -1.44
N ALA A 126 0.08 10.80 -2.30
CA ALA A 126 -0.57 9.65 -2.91
C ALA A 126 -1.03 8.63 -1.86
N TRP A 127 -0.23 8.38 -0.82
CA TRP A 127 -0.62 7.49 0.29
C TRP A 127 -1.80 8.04 1.09
N ILE A 128 -1.83 9.36 1.37
CA ILE A 128 -2.96 9.99 2.05
C ILE A 128 -4.26 9.73 1.27
N GLU A 129 -4.26 9.97 -0.04
CA GLU A 129 -5.44 9.75 -0.88
C GLU A 129 -5.85 8.28 -0.96
N CYS A 130 -4.89 7.35 -1.03
CA CYS A 130 -5.18 5.91 -1.01
C CYS A 130 -5.80 5.48 0.33
N LEU A 131 -5.26 5.94 1.46
CA LEU A 131 -5.75 5.60 2.80
C LEU A 131 -7.12 6.24 3.09
N GLU A 132 -7.37 7.44 2.58
CA GLU A 132 -8.69 8.05 2.59
C GLU A 132 -9.70 7.17 1.84
N LYS A 133 -9.36 6.68 0.63
CA LYS A 133 -10.23 5.73 -0.10
C LYS A 133 -10.45 4.43 0.67
N LEU A 134 -9.40 3.85 1.24
CA LEU A 134 -9.49 2.63 2.06
C LEU A 134 -10.47 2.82 3.24
N SER A 135 -10.53 4.02 3.82
CA SER A 135 -11.47 4.33 4.91
C SER A 135 -12.95 4.37 4.48
N THR A 136 -13.22 4.44 3.16
CA THR A 136 -14.58 4.52 2.59
C THR A 136 -15.12 3.19 2.10
N ILE A 137 -14.25 2.21 1.83
CA ILE A 137 -14.69 0.88 1.40
C ILE A 137 -15.15 0.06 2.61
N THR A 138 -15.99 -0.94 2.36
CA THR A 138 -16.42 -1.86 3.42
C THR A 138 -15.33 -2.90 3.66
N LEU A 139 -14.83 -2.94 4.90
CA LEU A 139 -13.83 -3.90 5.38
C LEU A 139 -14.52 -5.06 6.13
#